data_AF-A0A837I5L4-F1
#
_entry.id   AF-A0A837I5L4-F1
#
_cell.length_a   1.000
_cell.length_b   1.000
_cell.length_c   1.000
_cell.angle_alpha   90.00
_cell.angle_beta   90.00
_cell.angle_gamma   90.00
#
_symmetry.space_group_name_H-M   'P 1'
#
loop_
_entity.id
_entity.type
_entity.pdbx_description
1 polymer ?
#
loop_
_entity_poly.entity_id
_entity_poly.type
_entity_poly.pdbx_seq_one_letter_code
_entity_poly.pdbx_strand_id
1 'polypeptide(L)'
;MENSFFRGLIYNAALLLVMVLVFEMSASRFKENKTFIWQVTVGILLGIVGLAVMETHWELIPGIIFDTRSVLIGAVGLFFGWIPTLTVMTITGVYRIFLGGSGVYMGMSVIVMSGVTGLIWRGFRLQNLHRLSLMELYVFGLLIHVMMLFLTILLPVESRDEVFSKIWIPLMVIYPISTLLIGMMMSDCIKRDMVNLAGLRVKSGC
;
A
#
# COMPACT_ATOMS: atom_id res chain seq x y z
N MET A 1 1.25 -25.59 9.76
CA MET A 1 1.08 -24.16 10.12
C MET A 1 2.22 -23.30 9.56
N GLU A 2 3.51 -23.69 9.67
CA GLU A 2 4.60 -22.91 9.05
C GLU A 2 4.45 -22.77 7.52
N ASN A 3 4.14 -23.86 6.82
CA ASN A 3 4.00 -23.85 5.36
C ASN A 3 2.91 -22.90 4.83
N SER A 4 1.85 -22.62 5.60
CA SER A 4 0.78 -21.70 5.18
C SER A 4 1.17 -20.24 5.39
N PHE A 5 1.88 -19.94 6.48
CA PHE A 5 2.40 -18.60 6.76
C PHE A 5 3.41 -18.16 5.70
N PHE A 6 4.42 -18.99 5.43
CA PHE A 6 5.44 -18.68 4.42
C PHE A 6 4.84 -18.50 3.02
N ARG A 7 3.85 -19.32 2.63
CA ARG A 7 3.13 -19.14 1.36
C ARG A 7 2.38 -17.82 1.30
N GLY A 8 1.65 -17.47 2.36
CA GLY A 8 0.94 -16.20 2.45
C GLY A 8 1.89 -15.00 2.29
N LEU A 9 3.06 -15.06 2.93
CA LEU A 9 4.07 -14.01 2.82
C LEU A 9 4.62 -13.88 1.40
N ILE A 10 4.91 -15.00 0.74
CA ILE A 10 5.38 -15.04 -0.65
C ILE A 10 4.32 -14.47 -1.61
N TYR A 11 3.06 -14.86 -1.46
CA TYR A 11 1.99 -14.34 -2.32
C TYR A 11 1.78 -12.85 -2.13
N ASN A 12 1.76 -12.37 -0.88
CA ASN A 12 1.68 -10.95 -0.59
C ASN A 12 2.87 -10.17 -1.19
N ALA A 13 4.09 -10.70 -1.07
CA ALA A 13 5.27 -10.09 -1.68
C ALA A 13 5.15 -10.02 -3.21
N ALA A 14 4.67 -11.09 -3.87
CA ALA A 14 4.44 -11.11 -5.31
C ALA A 14 3.39 -10.07 -5.74
N LEU A 15 2.30 -9.92 -4.98
CA LEU A 15 1.26 -8.92 -5.24
C LEU A 15 1.78 -7.48 -5.08
N LEU A 16 2.64 -7.23 -4.08
CA LEU A 16 3.31 -5.94 -3.94
C LEU A 16 4.27 -5.67 -5.11
N LEU A 17 4.94 -6.69 -5.65
CA LEU A 17 5.73 -6.55 -6.88
C LEU A 17 4.87 -6.25 -8.10
N VAL A 18 3.68 -6.86 -8.22
CA VAL A 18 2.71 -6.52 -9.27
C VAL A 18 2.32 -5.04 -9.19
N MET A 19 2.12 -4.50 -7.98
CA MET A 19 1.89 -3.06 -7.82
C MET A 19 3.07 -2.22 -8.34
N VAL A 20 4.32 -2.64 -8.10
CA VAL A 20 5.50 -1.93 -8.64
C VAL A 20 5.53 -1.98 -10.17
N LEU A 21 5.16 -3.11 -10.78
CA LEU A 21 5.06 -3.23 -12.24
C LEU A 21 3.95 -2.32 -12.80
N VAL A 22 2.78 -2.30 -12.16
CA VAL A 22 1.69 -1.37 -12.51
C VAL A 22 2.17 0.08 -12.38
N PHE A 23 2.96 0.37 -11.34
CA PHE A 23 3.57 1.69 -11.17
C PHE A 23 4.49 2.03 -12.33
N GLU A 24 5.45 1.18 -12.68
CA GLU A 24 6.39 1.41 -13.78
C GLU A 24 5.68 1.65 -15.13
N MET A 25 4.69 0.81 -15.46
CA MET A 25 3.86 0.99 -16.66
C MET A 25 3.07 2.30 -16.63
N SER A 26 2.63 2.73 -15.45
CA SER A 26 1.87 3.98 -15.29
C SER A 26 2.77 5.22 -15.16
N ALA A 27 4.00 5.07 -14.67
CA ALA A 27 4.95 6.13 -14.31
C ALA A 27 5.64 6.73 -15.53
N SER A 28 5.75 5.97 -16.62
CA SER A 28 6.21 6.40 -17.96
C SER A 28 5.62 7.72 -18.47
N ARG A 29 4.57 8.25 -17.82
CA ARG A 29 3.85 9.49 -18.18
C ARG A 29 3.81 10.54 -17.06
N PHE A 30 4.91 10.76 -16.33
CA PHE A 30 5.06 11.92 -15.43
C PHE A 30 5.02 13.29 -16.14
N LYS A 31 4.73 13.34 -17.45
CA LYS A 31 4.38 14.56 -18.20
C LYS A 31 2.87 14.64 -18.43
N GLU A 32 2.30 15.72 -17.87
CA GLU A 32 1.05 16.45 -18.15
C GLU A 32 -0.20 15.65 -18.59
N ASN A 33 -1.25 15.77 -17.78
CA ASN A 33 -2.64 15.40 -18.04
C ASN A 33 -2.91 13.90 -18.31
N LYS A 34 -2.60 13.05 -17.34
CA LYS A 34 -3.25 11.73 -17.25
C LYS A 34 -4.76 11.92 -17.17
N THR A 35 -5.48 11.40 -18.17
CA THR A 35 -6.95 11.49 -18.22
C THR A 35 -7.56 10.84 -16.99
N PHE A 36 -8.73 11.35 -16.56
CA PHE A 36 -9.48 10.77 -15.45
C PHE A 36 -9.70 9.26 -15.64
N ILE A 37 -10.06 8.85 -16.87
CA ILE A 37 -10.26 7.45 -17.25
C ILE A 37 -9.00 6.61 -16.96
N TRP A 38 -7.81 7.08 -17.35
CA TRP A 38 -6.57 6.35 -17.10
C TRP A 38 -6.29 6.17 -15.61
N GLN A 39 -6.52 7.21 -14.80
CA GLN A 39 -6.31 7.15 -13.35
C GLN A 39 -7.25 6.16 -12.67
N VAL A 40 -8.52 6.13 -13.11
CA VAL A 40 -9.50 5.13 -12.63
C VAL A 40 -9.09 3.73 -13.06
N THR A 41 -8.65 3.51 -14.31
CA THR A 41 -8.18 2.20 -14.76
C THR A 41 -7.00 1.69 -13.93
N VAL A 42 -6.01 2.53 -13.67
CA VAL A 42 -4.89 2.19 -12.78
C VAL A 42 -5.39 1.88 -11.37
N GLY A 43 -6.31 2.68 -10.84
CA GLY A 43 -6.97 2.43 -9.56
C GLY A 43 -7.72 1.10 -9.50
N ILE A 44 -8.40 0.69 -10.57
CA ILE A 44 -9.09 -0.59 -10.67
C ILE A 44 -8.09 -1.75 -10.66
N LEU A 45 -7.01 -1.66 -11.45
CA LEU A 45 -5.96 -2.69 -11.47
C LEU A 45 -5.34 -2.87 -10.08
N LEU A 46 -5.00 -1.76 -9.42
CA LEU A 46 -4.49 -1.79 -8.04
C LEU A 46 -5.54 -2.27 -7.05
N GLY A 47 -6.81 -1.98 -7.29
CA GLY A 47 -7.94 -2.47 -6.50
C GLY A 47 -8.03 -3.99 -6.57
N ILE A 48 -7.89 -4.58 -7.75
CA ILE A 48 -7.84 -6.04 -7.96
C ILE A 48 -6.64 -6.65 -7.21
N VAL A 49 -5.47 -6.01 -7.24
CA VAL A 49 -4.33 -6.44 -6.43
C VAL A 49 -4.67 -6.37 -4.94
N GLY A 50 -5.35 -5.31 -4.49
CA GLY A 50 -5.84 -5.17 -3.12
C GLY A 50 -6.83 -6.27 -2.72
N LEU A 51 -7.74 -6.66 -3.61
CA LEU A 51 -8.65 -7.80 -3.39
C LEU A 51 -7.87 -9.10 -3.23
N ALA A 52 -6.88 -9.36 -4.10
CA ALA A 52 -6.04 -10.55 -4.00
C ALA A 52 -5.19 -10.56 -2.71
N VAL A 53 -4.72 -9.39 -2.26
CA VAL A 53 -4.02 -9.25 -0.96
C VAL A 53 -4.95 -9.61 0.18
N MET A 54 -6.22 -9.17 0.11
CA MET A 54 -7.22 -9.51 1.11
C MET A 54 -7.65 -10.98 1.04
N GLU A 55 -7.75 -11.61 -0.13
CA GLU A 55 -8.07 -13.04 -0.27
C GLU A 55 -6.94 -13.96 0.21
N THR A 56 -5.68 -13.56 0.00
CA THR A 56 -4.51 -14.33 0.48
C THR A 56 -4.22 -14.11 1.96
N HIS A 57 -5.23 -13.73 2.74
CA HIS A 57 -5.10 -13.42 4.14
C HIS A 57 -4.67 -14.63 4.95
N TRP A 58 -3.81 -14.38 5.95
CA TRP A 58 -3.58 -15.36 6.99
C TRP A 58 -4.56 -15.12 8.13
N GLU A 59 -5.44 -16.09 8.37
CA GLU A 59 -6.26 -16.12 9.58
C GLU A 59 -5.40 -16.59 10.75
N LEU A 60 -5.12 -15.65 11.65
CA LEU A 60 -4.40 -15.94 12.90
C LEU A 60 -5.35 -16.60 13.92
N ILE A 61 -6.63 -16.20 13.87
CA ILE A 61 -7.78 -16.59 14.69
C ILE A 61 -9.04 -16.43 13.80
N PRO A 62 -10.10 -17.27 13.92
CA PRO A 62 -11.32 -17.13 13.13
C PRO A 62 -11.89 -15.70 13.17
N GLY A 63 -12.05 -15.09 11.99
CA GLY A 63 -12.61 -13.74 11.83
C GLY A 63 -11.61 -12.59 11.90
N ILE A 64 -10.32 -12.85 12.12
CA ILE A 64 -9.28 -11.83 12.24
C ILE A 64 -8.19 -12.04 11.18
N ILE A 65 -8.23 -11.16 10.18
CA ILE A 65 -7.50 -11.23 8.91
C ILE A 65 -6.34 -10.24 8.92
N PHE A 66 -5.11 -10.74 8.74
CA PHE A 66 -3.91 -9.94 8.55
C PHE A 66 -3.31 -10.14 7.17
N ASP A 67 -3.02 -9.03 6.51
CA ASP A 67 -2.54 -8.95 5.14
C ASP A 67 -1.70 -7.68 4.94
N THR A 68 -1.11 -7.51 3.75
CA THR A 68 -0.30 -6.34 3.42
C THR A 68 -1.12 -5.18 2.84
N ARG A 69 -2.45 -5.13 3.07
CA ARG A 69 -3.32 -4.12 2.43
C ARG A 69 -2.98 -2.69 2.83
N SER A 70 -2.54 -2.47 4.08
CA SER A 70 -2.12 -1.15 4.55
C SER A 70 -0.88 -0.65 3.80
N VAL A 71 0.08 -1.55 3.53
CA VAL A 71 1.29 -1.26 2.76
C VAL A 71 0.91 -0.86 1.33
N LEU A 72 0.05 -1.66 0.69
CA LEU A 72 -0.45 -1.39 -0.66
C LEU A 72 -1.18 -0.05 -0.72
N ILE A 73 -2.22 0.15 0.10
CA ILE A 73 -3.06 1.35 0.06
C ILE A 73 -2.25 2.61 0.40
N GLY A 74 -1.35 2.52 1.39
CA GLY A 74 -0.44 3.60 1.74
C GLY A 74 0.49 3.98 0.58
N ALA A 75 1.12 2.98 -0.06
CA ALA A 75 1.97 3.21 -1.23
C ALA A 75 1.18 3.79 -2.41
N VAL A 76 -0.07 3.33 -2.64
CA VAL A 76 -0.95 3.91 -3.65
C VAL A 76 -1.21 5.39 -3.36
N GLY A 77 -1.53 5.73 -2.12
CA GLY A 77 -1.64 7.12 -1.64
C GLY A 77 -0.39 7.95 -1.94
N LEU A 78 0.78 7.43 -1.57
CA LEU A 78 2.05 8.13 -1.70
C LEU A 78 2.43 8.38 -3.18
N PHE A 79 2.35 7.35 -4.03
CA PHE A 79 2.95 7.39 -5.37
C PHE A 79 1.95 7.59 -6.51
N PHE A 80 0.69 7.15 -6.39
CA PHE A 80 -0.29 7.25 -7.48
C PHE A 80 -1.24 8.45 -7.36
N GLY A 81 -1.55 8.88 -6.13
CA GLY A 81 -2.32 10.10 -5.86
C GLY A 81 -3.82 9.85 -5.69
N TRP A 82 -4.59 10.93 -5.54
CA TRP A 82 -5.92 10.84 -4.93
C TRP A 82 -6.95 10.01 -5.73
N ILE A 83 -7.01 10.09 -7.07
CA ILE A 83 -8.00 9.32 -7.86
C ILE A 83 -7.73 7.80 -7.76
N PRO A 84 -6.51 7.29 -8.04
CA PRO A 84 -6.23 5.86 -7.86
C PRO A 84 -6.45 5.41 -6.41
N THR A 85 -6.05 6.20 -5.42
CA THR A 85 -6.23 5.86 -4.00
C THR A 85 -7.70 5.73 -3.62
N LEU A 86 -8.57 6.68 -3.99
CA LEU A 86 -10.00 6.59 -3.71
C LEU A 86 -10.63 5.38 -4.40
N THR A 87 -10.20 5.07 -5.62
CA THR A 87 -10.67 3.89 -6.36
C THR A 87 -10.31 2.60 -5.61
N VAL A 88 -9.05 2.45 -5.19
CA VAL A 88 -8.59 1.30 -4.41
C VAL A 88 -9.31 1.20 -3.06
N MET A 89 -9.45 2.31 -2.34
CA MET A 89 -10.16 2.36 -1.06
C MET A 89 -11.62 1.96 -1.21
N THR A 90 -12.27 2.38 -2.30
CA THR A 90 -13.67 2.02 -2.57
C THR A 90 -13.79 0.52 -2.83
N ILE A 91 -12.98 -0.03 -3.73
CA ILE A 91 -13.01 -1.46 -4.09
C ILE A 91 -12.73 -2.33 -2.87
N THR A 92 -11.62 -2.08 -2.18
CA THR A 92 -11.22 -2.85 -0.99
C THR A 92 -12.16 -2.64 0.19
N GLY A 93 -12.73 -1.45 0.36
CA GLY A 93 -13.71 -1.14 1.40
C GLY A 93 -15.03 -1.87 1.20
N VAL A 94 -15.58 -1.85 -0.03
CA VAL A 94 -16.79 -2.60 -0.37
C VAL A 94 -16.60 -4.09 -0.14
N TYR A 95 -15.47 -4.64 -0.60
CA TYR A 95 -15.13 -6.03 -0.38
C TYR A 95 -14.95 -6.37 1.10
N ARG A 96 -14.36 -5.45 1.91
CA ARG A 96 -14.23 -5.64 3.35
C ARG A 96 -15.59 -5.71 4.06
N ILE A 97 -16.53 -4.87 3.65
CA ILE A 97 -17.89 -4.89 4.20
C ILE A 97 -18.58 -6.21 3.82
N PHE A 98 -18.41 -6.65 2.57
CA PHE A 98 -18.98 -7.92 2.09
C PHE A 98 -18.44 -9.14 2.85
N LEU A 99 -17.14 -9.18 3.16
CA LEU A 99 -16.55 -10.24 3.98
C LEU A 99 -17.16 -10.31 5.40
N GLY A 100 -17.64 -9.19 5.93
CA GLY A 100 -18.22 -9.14 7.26
C GLY A 100 -17.21 -9.49 8.37
N GLY A 101 -17.74 -10.01 9.49
CA GLY A 101 -16.97 -10.40 10.67
C GLY A 101 -16.78 -9.30 11.72
N SER A 102 -16.23 -9.68 12.86
CA SER A 102 -16.06 -8.77 14.01
C SER A 102 -15.05 -7.65 13.77
N GLY A 103 -14.13 -7.82 12.82
CA GLY A 103 -13.11 -6.83 12.45
C GLY A 103 -13.49 -5.86 11.33
N VAL A 104 -14.78 -5.70 10.98
CA VAL A 104 -15.18 -4.81 9.86
C VAL A 104 -14.82 -3.36 10.15
N TYR A 105 -15.20 -2.82 11.31
CA TYR A 105 -14.92 -1.42 11.67
C TYR A 105 -13.42 -1.14 11.72
N MET A 106 -12.66 -2.01 12.39
CA MET A 106 -11.19 -1.94 12.41
C MET A 106 -10.61 -1.94 10.98
N GLY A 107 -11.03 -2.89 10.14
CA GLY A 107 -10.53 -3.01 8.76
C GLY A 107 -10.86 -1.81 7.89
N MET A 108 -12.07 -1.26 8.01
CA MET A 108 -12.48 -0.04 7.29
C MET A 108 -11.65 1.18 7.74
N SER A 109 -11.45 1.33 9.05
CA SER A 109 -10.59 2.39 9.58
C SER A 109 -9.15 2.26 9.09
N VAL A 110 -8.61 1.04 8.99
CA VAL A 110 -7.26 0.79 8.45
C VAL A 110 -7.16 1.20 6.98
N ILE A 111 -8.15 0.85 6.15
CA ILE A 111 -8.20 1.24 4.73
C ILE A 111 -8.17 2.77 4.60
N VAL A 112 -9.02 3.45 5.35
CA VAL A 112 -9.11 4.92 5.33
C VAL A 112 -7.81 5.56 5.82
N MET A 113 -7.32 5.16 6.99
CA MET A 113 -6.12 5.73 7.59
C MET A 113 -4.88 5.51 6.72
N SER A 114 -4.71 4.32 6.14
CA SER A 114 -3.58 4.04 5.25
C SER A 114 -3.60 4.92 4.01
N GLY A 115 -4.76 5.04 3.35
CA GLY A 115 -4.91 5.85 2.14
C GLY A 115 -4.72 7.34 2.41
N VAL A 116 -5.33 7.85 3.47
CA VAL A 116 -5.18 9.26 3.89
C VAL A 116 -3.74 9.57 4.25
N THR A 117 -3.06 8.69 5.01
CA THR A 117 -1.65 8.87 5.38
C THR A 117 -0.76 8.94 4.14
N GLY A 118 -0.96 8.04 3.17
CA GLY A 118 -0.25 8.08 1.89
C GLY A 118 -0.47 9.39 1.13
N LEU A 119 -1.72 9.88 1.05
CA LEU A 119 -2.05 11.13 0.35
C LEU A 119 -1.47 12.36 1.04
N ILE A 120 -1.51 12.42 2.37
CA ILE A 120 -0.90 13.48 3.17
C ILE A 120 0.61 13.50 2.91
N TRP A 121 1.25 12.33 2.98
CA TRP A 121 2.70 12.22 2.77
C TRP A 121 3.10 12.63 1.35
N ARG A 122 2.30 12.25 0.35
CA ARG A 122 2.45 12.74 -1.02
C ARG A 122 2.37 14.26 -1.09
N GLY A 123 1.42 14.88 -0.38
CA GLY A 123 1.28 16.33 -0.34
C GLY A 123 2.58 17.04 0.07
N PHE A 124 3.26 16.52 1.08
CA PHE A 124 4.55 17.05 1.55
C PHE A 124 5.73 16.75 0.61
N ARG A 125 5.63 15.72 -0.23
CA ARG A 125 6.75 15.21 -1.04
C ARG A 125 6.51 15.22 -2.55
N LEU A 126 5.45 15.87 -3.02
CA LEU A 126 5.00 15.80 -4.42
C LEU A 126 6.12 16.09 -5.44
N GLN A 127 6.97 17.08 -5.16
CA GLN A 127 8.07 17.48 -6.04
C GLN A 127 9.34 16.62 -5.88
N ASN A 128 9.42 15.85 -4.79
CA ASN A 128 10.63 15.15 -4.36
C ASN A 128 10.41 13.65 -4.13
N LEU A 129 9.38 13.05 -4.74
CA LEU A 129 9.10 11.60 -4.62
C LEU A 129 10.28 10.71 -5.06
N HIS A 130 11.16 11.22 -5.93
CA HIS A 130 12.38 10.56 -6.40
C HIS A 130 13.57 10.66 -5.42
N ARG A 131 13.43 11.40 -4.31
CA ARG A 131 14.46 11.67 -3.30
C ARG A 131 14.06 11.19 -1.91
N LEU A 132 13.04 10.33 -1.80
CA LEU A 132 12.63 9.79 -0.52
C LEU A 132 13.78 8.98 0.09
N SER A 133 14.17 9.34 1.32
CA SER A 133 15.24 8.64 2.03
C SER A 133 14.73 7.31 2.62
N LEU A 134 15.65 6.38 2.88
CA LEU A 134 15.34 5.12 3.56
C LEU A 134 14.63 5.35 4.89
N MET A 135 15.14 6.30 5.68
CA MET A 135 14.57 6.64 6.97
C MET A 135 13.17 7.22 6.84
N GLU A 136 12.93 8.07 5.84
CA GLU A 136 11.60 8.63 5.61
C GLU A 136 10.58 7.55 5.24
N LEU A 137 10.94 6.62 4.35
CA LEU A 137 10.09 5.50 3.98
C LEU A 137 9.85 4.55 5.16
N TYR A 138 10.86 4.34 6.00
CA TYR A 138 10.72 3.57 7.23
C TYR A 138 9.71 4.22 8.19
N VAL A 139 9.85 5.53 8.44
CA VAL A 139 8.95 6.29 9.32
C VAL A 139 7.54 6.33 8.76
N PHE A 140 7.38 6.50 7.44
CA PHE A 140 6.09 6.40 6.77
C PHE A 140 5.42 5.04 7.01
N GLY A 141 6.16 3.95 6.78
CA GLY A 141 5.68 2.59 7.07
C GLY A 141 5.35 2.41 8.54
N LEU A 142 6.23 2.84 9.45
CA LEU A 142 6.02 2.75 10.88
C LEU A 142 4.75 3.48 11.32
N LEU A 143 4.50 4.68 10.81
CA LEU A 143 3.32 5.47 11.14
C LEU A 143 2.02 4.74 10.77
N ILE A 144 1.95 4.17 9.56
CA ILE A 144 0.80 3.39 9.10
C ILE A 144 0.52 2.23 10.06
N HIS A 145 1.56 1.50 10.48
CA HIS A 145 1.40 0.30 11.30
C HIS A 145 1.16 0.62 12.78
N VAL A 146 1.68 1.72 13.29
CA VAL A 146 1.32 2.25 14.62
C VAL A 146 -0.15 2.67 14.63
N MET A 147 -0.62 3.36 13.60
CA MET A 147 -2.05 3.69 13.47
C MET A 147 -2.91 2.43 13.37
N MET A 148 -2.49 1.42 12.60
CA MET A 148 -3.18 0.13 12.55
C MET A 148 -3.25 -0.54 13.93
N LEU A 149 -2.15 -0.55 14.68
CA LEU A 149 -2.14 -1.10 16.05
C LEU A 149 -3.10 -0.35 16.96
N PHE A 150 -3.15 0.99 16.88
CA PHE A 150 -4.10 1.77 17.66
C PHE A 150 -5.56 1.40 17.30
N LEU A 151 -5.85 1.14 16.03
CA LEU A 151 -7.18 0.74 15.56
C LEU A 151 -7.61 -0.66 16.03
N THR A 152 -6.74 -1.46 16.64
CA THR A 152 -7.14 -2.73 17.29
C THR A 152 -8.13 -2.52 18.43
N ILE A 153 -8.21 -1.31 18.99
CA ILE A 153 -9.25 -0.92 19.96
C ILE A 153 -10.68 -1.05 19.42
N LEU A 154 -10.85 -1.08 18.09
CA LEU A 154 -12.15 -1.28 17.44
C LEU A 154 -12.57 -2.75 17.33
N LEU A 155 -11.70 -3.69 17.74
CA LEU A 155 -12.05 -5.11 17.85
C LEU A 155 -12.93 -5.36 19.09
N PRO A 156 -13.69 -6.48 19.12
CA PRO A 156 -14.36 -6.93 20.34
C PRO A 156 -13.36 -7.11 21.49
N VAL A 157 -13.76 -6.73 22.70
CA VAL A 157 -12.88 -6.74 23.89
C VAL A 157 -12.29 -8.13 24.12
N GLU A 158 -13.06 -9.18 23.85
CA GLU A 158 -12.64 -10.57 24.05
C GLU A 158 -11.49 -11.00 23.15
N SER A 159 -11.32 -10.35 21.99
CA SER A 159 -10.30 -10.72 21.00
C SER A 159 -9.07 -9.79 21.00
N ARG A 160 -9.12 -8.63 21.67
CA ARG A 160 -8.08 -7.59 21.58
C ARG A 160 -6.70 -8.08 22.05
N ASP A 161 -6.64 -8.65 23.25
CA ASP A 161 -5.36 -8.99 23.88
C ASP A 161 -4.66 -10.15 23.15
N GLU A 162 -5.45 -11.14 22.72
CA GLU A 162 -4.94 -12.27 21.95
C GLU A 162 -4.42 -11.82 20.58
N VAL A 163 -5.14 -10.92 19.92
CA VAL A 163 -4.69 -10.33 18.65
C VAL A 163 -3.43 -9.53 18.85
N PHE A 164 -3.45 -8.56 19.77
CA PHE A 164 -2.33 -7.66 20.02
C PHE A 164 -1.05 -8.44 20.29
N SER A 165 -1.08 -9.41 21.21
CA SER A 165 0.08 -10.21 21.61
C SER A 165 0.72 -11.00 20.47
N LYS A 166 -0.07 -11.43 19.47
CA LYS A 166 0.43 -12.20 18.32
C LYS A 166 0.88 -11.34 17.14
N ILE A 167 0.35 -10.13 16.96
CA ILE A 167 0.57 -9.35 15.73
C ILE A 167 1.59 -8.23 15.85
N TRP A 168 1.84 -7.72 17.06
CA TRP A 168 2.59 -6.48 17.22
C TRP A 168 4.02 -6.58 16.67
N ILE A 169 4.68 -7.74 16.83
CA ILE A 169 6.05 -7.95 16.31
C ILE A 169 6.06 -7.97 14.76
N PRO A 170 5.30 -8.86 14.07
CA PRO A 170 5.23 -8.82 12.61
C PRO A 170 4.86 -7.45 12.04
N LEU A 171 3.91 -6.76 12.67
CA LEU A 171 3.44 -5.45 12.22
C LEU A 171 4.48 -4.35 12.36
N MET A 172 5.30 -4.37 13.41
CA MET A 172 6.28 -3.31 13.67
C MET A 172 7.62 -3.54 12.98
N VAL A 173 7.88 -4.77 12.53
CA VAL A 173 9.15 -5.14 11.88
C VAL A 173 8.94 -5.40 10.39
N ILE A 174 8.12 -6.38 10.03
CA ILE A 174 8.04 -6.89 8.65
C ILE A 174 7.38 -5.86 7.75
N TYR A 175 6.29 -5.22 8.19
CA TYR A 175 5.49 -4.38 7.30
C TYR A 175 6.11 -2.99 7.05
N PRO A 176 6.76 -2.32 8.02
CA PRO A 176 7.54 -1.11 7.77
C PRO A 176 8.71 -1.37 6.82
N ILE A 177 9.40 -2.52 6.97
CA ILE A 177 10.44 -2.94 6.03
C ILE A 177 9.84 -3.17 4.63
N SER A 178 8.70 -3.83 4.52
CA SER A 178 8.01 -4.04 3.23
C SER A 178 7.63 -2.71 2.57
N THR A 179 7.12 -1.75 3.36
CA THR A 179 6.79 -0.40 2.89
C THR A 179 8.03 0.33 2.40
N LEU A 180 9.13 0.21 3.14
CA LEU A 180 10.42 0.77 2.77
C LEU A 180 10.90 0.21 1.43
N LEU A 181 10.94 -1.12 1.30
CA LEU A 181 11.42 -1.80 0.08
C LEU A 181 10.62 -1.36 -1.15
N ILE A 182 9.28 -1.41 -1.06
CA ILE A 182 8.40 -1.01 -2.14
C ILE A 182 8.54 0.48 -2.46
N GLY A 183 8.61 1.33 -1.42
CA GLY A 183 8.81 2.76 -1.59
C GLY A 183 10.14 3.11 -2.26
N MET A 184 11.20 2.38 -1.95
CA MET A 184 12.50 2.52 -2.64
C MET A 184 12.35 2.17 -4.11
N MET A 185 11.78 1.00 -4.42
CA MET A 185 11.62 0.55 -5.80
C MET A 185 10.84 1.57 -6.64
N MET A 186 9.76 2.12 -6.09
CA MET A 186 8.94 3.12 -6.75
C MET A 186 9.66 4.47 -6.89
N SER A 187 10.36 4.94 -5.85
CA SER A 187 11.19 6.15 -5.92
C SER A 187 12.29 6.01 -6.99
N ASP A 188 12.92 4.84 -7.07
CA ASP A 188 13.92 4.52 -8.08
C ASP A 188 13.33 4.45 -9.49
N CYS A 189 12.12 3.91 -9.67
CA CYS A 189 11.41 3.99 -10.95
C CYS A 189 11.26 5.44 -11.41
N ILE A 190 10.82 6.35 -10.52
CA ILE A 190 10.69 7.78 -10.86
C ILE A 190 12.06 8.37 -11.24
N LYS A 191 13.10 8.04 -10.47
CA LYS A 191 14.46 8.53 -10.72
C LYS A 191 14.99 8.08 -12.08
N ARG A 192 14.78 6.81 -12.46
CA ARG A 192 15.15 6.26 -13.77
C ARG A 192 14.42 6.97 -14.91
N ASP A 193 13.11 7.17 -14.76
CA ASP A 193 12.30 7.88 -15.76
C ASP A 193 12.76 9.33 -15.98
N MET A 194 13.13 10.03 -14.91
CA MET A 194 13.68 11.39 -14.99
C MET A 194 15.01 11.43 -15.77
N VAL A 195 15.92 10.50 -15.50
CA VAL A 195 17.22 10.41 -16.21
C VAL A 195 17.01 10.08 -17.69
N ASN A 196 16.12 9.13 -18.00
CA ASN A 196 15.80 8.76 -19.38
C ASN A 196 15.23 9.94 -20.19
N LEU A 197 14.32 10.71 -19.60
CA LEU A 197 13.74 11.89 -20.25
C LEU A 197 14.76 13.02 -20.46
N ALA A 198 15.72 13.20 -19.54
CA ALA A 198 16.81 14.16 -19.72
C ALA A 198 17.72 13.77 -20.88
N GLY A 199 18.08 12.48 -20.99
CA GLY A 199 18.90 11.97 -22.11
C GLY A 199 18.22 12.12 -23.47
N LEU A 200 16.89 11.93 -23.56
CA LEU A 200 16.14 12.15 -24.80
C LEU A 200 16.11 13.62 -25.23
N ARG A 201 15.97 14.56 -24.29
CA ARG A 201 16.00 16.01 -24.58
C ARG A 201 17.34 16.48 -25.14
N VAL A 202 18.44 15.93 -24.62
CA VAL A 202 19.80 16.23 -25.14
C VAL A 202 19.96 15.71 -26.57
N LYS A 203 19.43 14.52 -26.88
CA LYS A 203 19.48 13.95 -28.24
C LYS A 203 18.58 14.66 -29.26
N SER A 204 17.47 15.27 -28.85
CA SER A 204 16.56 16.00 -29.75
C SER A 204 16.96 17.46 -29.99
N GLY A 205 17.94 17.99 -29.24
CA GLY A 205 18.45 19.36 -29.36
C GLY A 205 19.80 19.48 -30.07
N CYS A 206 20.34 18.36 -30.56
CA CYS A 206 21.49 18.27 -31.47
C CYS A 206 20.98 17.90 -32.86
#